data_AF-A0A9E2C0M6-F1
#
_entry.id   AF-A0A9E2C0M6-F1
#
_cell.length_a   1.000
_cell.length_b   1.000
_cell.length_c   1.000
_cell.angle_alpha   90.00
_cell.angle_beta   90.00
_cell.angle_gamma   90.00
#
_symmetry.space_group_name_H-M   'P 1'
#
loop_
_entity.id
_entity.type
_entity.pdbx_description
1 polymer ?
#
loop_
_entity_poly.entity_id
_entity_poly.type
_entity_poly.pdbx_seq_one_letter_code
_entity_poly.pdbx_strand_id
1 'polypeptide(L)'
;VVTPDERDHLLTTLKSHYNLDQQEAEDLLEVADQTRQKSLDLWSFTNRVNEAHGEAERGQIMEEIWRIIYADGTLDQHEDYLAKKMANLLRLRHKEMIDAKVKVKRELGL
;
A
#
# COMPACT_ATOMS: atom_id res chain seq x y z
N VAL A 1 7.56 -10.44 -15.16
CA VAL A 1 8.99 -10.09 -15.12
C VAL A 1 9.23 -9.18 -16.31
N VAL A 2 9.80 -7.99 -16.10
CA VAL A 2 10.11 -7.08 -17.22
C VAL A 2 11.19 -7.73 -18.07
N THR A 3 10.95 -7.86 -19.38
CA THR A 3 11.92 -8.48 -20.28
C THR A 3 13.08 -7.53 -20.60
N PRO A 4 14.23 -8.02 -21.10
CA PRO A 4 15.32 -7.16 -21.54
C PRO A 4 14.87 -6.14 -22.60
N ASP A 5 14.04 -6.57 -23.55
CA ASP A 5 13.51 -5.69 -24.61
C ASP A 5 12.59 -4.60 -24.05
N GLU A 6 11.73 -4.93 -23.07
CA GLU A 6 10.90 -3.95 -22.37
C GLU A 6 11.75 -2.97 -21.55
N ARG A 7 12.83 -3.45 -20.92
CA ARG A 7 13.76 -2.63 -20.15
C ARG A 7 14.44 -1.58 -21.02
N ASP A 8 14.97 -1.97 -22.17
CA ASP A 8 15.63 -1.06 -23.11
C ASP A 8 14.66 -0.01 -23.68
N HIS A 9 13.42 -0.43 -23.94
CA HIS A 9 12.38 0.49 -24.40
C HIS A 9 12.00 1.52 -23.34
N LEU A 10 11.91 1.10 -22.07
CA LEU A 10 11.67 1.97 -20.92
C LEU A 10 12.82 2.97 -20.73
N LEU A 11 14.07 2.52 -20.75
CA LEU A 11 15.24 3.40 -20.62
C LEU A 11 15.29 4.44 -21.74
N THR A 12 15.04 4.03 -22.99
CA THR A 12 14.97 4.96 -24.13
C THR A 12 13.88 6.02 -23.95
N THR A 13 12.71 5.60 -23.47
CA THR A 13 11.58 6.50 -23.20
C THR A 13 11.90 7.48 -22.07
N LEU A 14 12.47 7.00 -20.96
CA LEU A 14 12.82 7.84 -19.82
C LEU A 14 13.86 8.90 -20.18
N LYS A 15 14.91 8.51 -20.90
CA LYS A 15 15.96 9.43 -21.36
C LYS A 15 15.42 10.50 -22.31
N SER A 16 14.56 10.11 -23.25
CA SER A 16 14.02 11.03 -24.26
C SER A 16 12.94 11.97 -23.72
N HIS A 17 12.02 11.48 -22.88
CA HIS A 17 10.91 12.28 -22.37
C HIS A 17 11.30 13.21 -21.21
N TYR A 18 12.27 12.80 -20.39
CA TYR A 18 12.65 13.53 -19.18
C TYR A 18 14.07 14.12 -19.25
N ASN A 19 14.74 13.99 -20.41
CA ASN A 19 16.11 14.47 -20.65
C ASN A 19 17.10 13.96 -19.60
N LEU A 20 16.94 12.70 -19.20
CA LEU A 20 17.78 12.02 -18.22
C LEU A 20 19.00 11.40 -18.90
N ASP A 21 20.11 11.36 -18.18
CA ASP A 21 21.26 10.56 -18.59
C ASP A 21 21.01 9.06 -18.36
N GLN A 22 22.00 8.23 -18.71
CA GLN A 22 21.88 6.78 -18.57
C GLN A 22 21.71 6.37 -17.10
N GLN A 23 22.48 6.97 -16.20
CA GLN A 23 22.50 6.61 -14.79
C GLN A 23 21.18 7.04 -14.12
N GLU A 24 20.73 8.26 -14.40
CA GLU A 24 19.47 8.78 -13.87
C GLU A 24 18.25 7.94 -14.30
N ALA A 25 18.24 7.48 -15.56
CA ALA A 25 17.18 6.60 -16.07
C ALA A 25 17.22 5.20 -15.43
N GLU A 26 18.41 4.65 -15.20
CA GLU A 26 18.60 3.37 -14.51
C GLU A 26 18.18 3.44 -13.04
N ASP A 27 18.58 4.49 -12.32
CA ASP A 27 18.21 4.73 -10.93
C ASP A 27 16.69 4.84 -10.77
N LEU A 28 16.04 5.62 -11.65
CA LEU A 28 14.59 5.76 -11.64
C LEU A 28 13.87 4.43 -11.89
N LEU A 29 14.40 3.63 -12.83
CA LEU A 29 13.85 2.33 -13.13
C LEU A 29 14.03 1.34 -11.97
N GLU A 30 15.16 1.40 -11.25
CA GLU A 30 15.39 0.59 -10.07
C GLU A 30 14.41 0.95 -8.94
N VAL A 31 14.21 2.24 -8.67
CA VAL A 31 13.22 2.71 -7.67
C VAL A 31 11.80 2.24 -8.06
N ALA A 32 11.46 2.31 -9.34
CA ALA A 32 10.18 1.82 -9.85
C ALA A 32 10.02 0.30 -9.65
N ASP A 33 11.08 -0.47 -9.93
CA ASP A 33 11.09 -1.93 -9.75
C ASP A 33 10.94 -2.35 -8.28
N GLN A 34 11.67 -1.70 -7.38
CA GLN A 34 11.56 -1.94 -5.93
C GLN A 34 10.16 -1.57 -5.41
N THR A 35 9.61 -0.45 -5.87
CA THR A 35 8.24 -0.01 -5.52
C THR A 35 7.18 -0.98 -6.04
N ARG A 36 7.38 -1.51 -7.25
CA ARG A 36 6.52 -2.54 -7.84
C ARG A 36 6.57 -3.83 -7.04
N GLN A 37 7.75 -4.33 -6.67
CA GLN A 37 7.90 -5.54 -5.85
C GLN A 37 7.17 -5.42 -4.51
N LYS A 38 7.43 -4.34 -3.75
CA LYS A 38 6.72 -4.09 -2.48
C LYS A 38 5.20 -4.05 -2.63
N SER A 39 4.72 -3.48 -3.75
CA SER A 39 3.29 -3.41 -4.04
C SER A 39 2.70 -4.78 -4.42
N LEU A 40 3.43 -5.61 -5.18
CA LEU A 40 3.04 -6.98 -5.50
C LEU A 40 2.98 -7.86 -4.25
N ASP A 41 3.92 -7.70 -3.32
CA ASP A 41 3.93 -8.44 -2.06
C ASP A 41 2.71 -8.09 -1.21
N LEU A 42 2.43 -6.79 -1.03
CA LEU A 42 1.28 -6.35 -0.25
C LEU A 42 -0.05 -6.75 -0.90
N TRP A 43 -0.14 -6.67 -2.24
CA TRP A 43 -1.31 -7.12 -2.98
C TRP A 43 -1.51 -8.63 -2.88
N SER A 44 -0.46 -9.43 -3.02
CA SER A 44 -0.55 -10.90 -2.93
C SER A 44 -0.94 -11.36 -1.51
N PHE A 45 -0.40 -10.72 -0.48
CA PHE A 45 -0.79 -10.96 0.91
C PHE A 45 -2.27 -10.63 1.13
N THR A 46 -2.68 -9.42 0.77
CA THR A 46 -4.07 -8.96 0.98
C THR A 46 -5.07 -9.74 0.13
N ASN A 47 -4.70 -10.20 -1.07
CA ASN A 47 -5.56 -11.06 -1.87
C ASN A 47 -5.81 -12.42 -1.19
N ARG A 48 -4.77 -13.04 -0.60
CA ARG A 48 -4.94 -14.28 0.20
C ARG A 48 -5.84 -14.06 1.41
N VAL A 49 -5.69 -12.92 2.10
CA VAL A 49 -6.59 -12.54 3.21
C VAL A 49 -8.03 -12.40 2.72
N ASN A 50 -8.25 -11.73 1.58
CA ASN A 50 -9.57 -11.56 1.00
C ASN A 50 -10.24 -12.86 0.56
N GLU A 51 -9.45 -13.84 0.12
CA GLU A 51 -9.94 -15.16 -0.28
C GLU A 51 -10.28 -16.05 0.92
N ALA A 52 -9.51 -15.92 2.01
CA ALA A 52 -9.68 -16.74 3.21
C ALA A 52 -10.73 -16.20 4.20
N HIS A 53 -11.04 -14.90 4.15
CA HIS A 53 -11.82 -14.22 5.18
C HIS A 53 -13.04 -13.48 4.65
N GLY A 54 -14.13 -13.54 5.42
CA GLY A 54 -15.34 -12.78 5.17
C GLY A 54 -15.18 -11.29 5.47
N GLU A 55 -16.24 -10.53 5.20
CA GLU A 55 -16.28 -9.08 5.46
C GLU A 55 -16.01 -8.72 6.92
N ALA A 56 -16.68 -9.40 7.86
CA ALA A 56 -16.51 -9.13 9.29
C ALA A 56 -15.08 -9.37 9.80
N GLU A 57 -14.43 -10.46 9.35
CA GLU A 57 -13.06 -10.80 9.74
C GLU A 57 -12.04 -9.80 9.17
N ARG A 58 -12.24 -9.34 7.93
CA ARG A 58 -11.40 -8.27 7.34
C ARG A 58 -11.58 -6.95 8.08
N GLY A 59 -12.78 -6.67 8.58
CA GLY A 59 -13.05 -5.57 9.50
C GLY A 59 -12.22 -5.67 10.78
N GLN A 60 -12.15 -6.87 11.39
CA GLN A 60 -11.31 -7.12 12.57
C GLN A 60 -9.82 -6.90 12.28
N ILE A 61 -9.33 -7.35 11.13
CA ILE A 61 -7.94 -7.08 10.70
C ILE A 61 -7.68 -5.57 10.62
N MET A 62 -8.63 -4.81 10.08
CA MET A 62 -8.52 -3.35 10.03
C MET A 62 -8.53 -2.71 11.43
N GLU A 63 -9.27 -3.27 12.39
CA GLU A 63 -9.19 -2.84 13.79
C GLU A 63 -7.79 -3.07 14.37
N GLU A 64 -7.16 -4.24 14.12
CA GLU A 64 -5.78 -4.48 14.58
C GLU A 64 -4.80 -3.47 13.98
N ILE A 65 -4.96 -3.13 12.69
CA ILE A 65 -4.14 -2.10 12.04
C ILE A 65 -4.32 -0.74 12.74
N TRP A 66 -5.56 -0.36 13.07
CA TRP A 66 -5.81 0.88 13.81
C TRP A 66 -5.21 0.86 15.22
N ARG A 67 -5.22 -0.28 15.92
CA ARG A 67 -4.58 -0.41 17.25
C ARG A 67 -3.07 -0.19 17.18
N ILE A 68 -2.43 -0.68 16.12
CA ILE A 68 -1.00 -0.47 15.87
C ILE A 68 -0.72 1.01 15.58
N ILE A 69 -1.49 1.62 14.67
CA ILE A 69 -1.33 3.04 14.32
C ILE A 69 -1.50 3.93 15.56
N TYR A 70 -2.50 3.67 16.38
CA TYR A 70 -2.75 4.46 17.58
C TYR A 70 -1.85 4.10 18.78
N ALA A 71 -0.88 3.21 18.63
CA ALA A 71 -0.05 2.75 19.74
C ALA A 71 0.78 3.88 20.37
N ASP A 72 1.16 4.89 19.60
CA ASP A 72 1.89 6.08 20.08
C ASP A 72 0.98 7.28 20.40
N GLY A 73 -0.34 7.12 20.23
CA GLY A 73 -1.36 8.12 20.52
C GLY A 73 -1.47 9.25 19.50
N THR A 74 -0.68 9.23 18.42
CA THR A 74 -0.76 10.19 17.33
C THR A 74 -1.24 9.53 16.04
N LEU A 75 -1.69 10.34 15.09
CA LEU A 75 -2.00 9.89 13.73
C LEU A 75 -1.41 10.92 12.78
N ASP A 76 -0.36 10.55 12.08
CA ASP A 76 0.23 11.40 11.04
C ASP A 76 -0.38 11.15 9.65
N GLN A 77 0.03 11.96 8.68
CA GLN A 77 -0.48 11.86 7.31
C GLN A 77 -0.05 10.57 6.60
N HIS A 78 1.12 10.03 6.94
CA HIS A 78 1.62 8.79 6.37
C HIS A 78 0.83 7.59 6.88
N GLU A 79 0.50 7.57 8.17
CA GLU A 79 -0.32 6.54 8.80
C GLU A 79 -1.77 6.57 8.30
N ASP A 80 -2.36 7.76 8.17
CA ASP A 80 -3.70 7.89 7.59
C ASP A 80 -3.73 7.42 6.13
N TYR A 81 -2.68 7.71 5.36
CA TYR A 81 -2.51 7.18 4.01
C TYR A 81 -2.38 5.65 4.01
N LEU A 82 -1.55 5.08 4.90
CA LEU A 82 -1.34 3.64 5.00
C LEU A 82 -2.63 2.91 5.38
N ALA A 83 -3.38 3.43 6.37
CA ALA A 83 -4.68 2.89 6.76
C ALA A 83 -5.65 2.86 5.57
N LYS A 84 -5.76 3.96 4.81
CA LYS A 84 -6.60 4.05 3.61
C LYS A 84 -6.18 3.03 2.55
N LYS A 85 -4.88 2.89 2.32
CA LYS A 85 -4.33 1.91 1.38
C LYS A 85 -4.68 0.48 1.82
N MET A 86 -4.54 0.15 3.10
CA MET A 86 -4.87 -1.16 3.65
C MET A 86 -6.36 -1.47 3.54
N ALA A 87 -7.24 -0.52 3.89
CA ALA A 87 -8.68 -0.70 3.77
C ALA A 87 -9.11 -1.02 2.32
N ASN A 88 -8.52 -0.32 1.34
CA ASN A 88 -8.76 -0.59 -0.07
C ASN A 88 -8.27 -1.98 -0.49
N LEU A 89 -7.07 -2.39 -0.05
CA LEU A 89 -6.52 -3.70 -0.37
C LEU A 89 -7.28 -4.85 0.30
N LEU A 90 -7.83 -4.64 1.49
CA LEU A 90 -8.73 -5.56 2.18
C LEU A 90 -10.17 -5.52 1.62
N ARG A 91 -10.42 -4.75 0.55
CA ARG A 91 -11.72 -4.55 -0.10
C ARG A 91 -12.82 -4.21 0.90
N LEU A 92 -12.51 -3.34 1.87
CA LEU A 92 -13.47 -2.80 2.82
C LEU A 92 -14.14 -1.56 2.22
N ARG A 93 -15.44 -1.40 2.48
CA ARG A 93 -16.13 -0.15 2.16
C ARG A 93 -15.63 0.94 3.11
N HIS A 94 -15.71 2.19 2.66
CA HIS A 94 -15.31 3.34 3.46
C HIS A 94 -15.98 3.36 4.84
N LYS A 95 -17.27 2.99 4.92
CA LYS A 95 -18.00 2.90 6.19
C LYS A 95 -17.34 1.93 7.17
N GLU A 96 -16.96 0.74 6.72
CA GLU A 96 -16.36 -0.29 7.59
C GLU A 96 -15.01 0.14 8.13
N MET A 97 -14.22 0.83 7.30
CA MET A 97 -12.95 1.42 7.72
C MET A 97 -13.16 2.47 8.83
N ILE A 98 -14.16 3.34 8.69
CA ILE A 98 -14.50 4.36 9.68
C ILE A 98 -15.07 3.72 10.95
N ASP A 99 -15.94 2.73 10.82
CA ASP A 99 -16.51 2.01 11.96
C ASP A 99 -15.41 1.32 12.78
N ALA A 100 -14.45 0.67 12.12
CA ALA A 100 -13.26 0.09 12.76
C ALA A 100 -12.42 1.16 13.48
N LYS A 101 -12.18 2.31 12.83
CA LYS A 101 -11.45 3.45 13.42
C LYS A 101 -12.14 3.94 14.69
N VAL A 102 -13.44 4.23 14.62
CA VAL A 102 -14.24 4.75 15.74
C VAL A 102 -14.27 3.76 16.90
N LYS A 103 -14.42 2.46 16.60
CA LYS A 103 -14.39 1.41 17.61
C LYS A 103 -13.06 1.39 18.36
N VAL A 104 -11.93 1.37 17.64
CA VAL A 104 -10.61 1.35 18.27
C VAL A 104 -10.32 2.63 19.06
N LYS A 105 -10.70 3.81 18.55
CA LYS A 105 -10.55 5.05 19.34
C LYS A 105 -11.33 4.98 20.66
N ARG A 106 -12.54 4.43 20.65
CA ARG A 106 -13.34 4.21 21.87
C ARG A 106 -12.68 3.21 22.83
N GLU A 107 -12.13 2.12 22.30
CA GLU A 107 -11.40 1.11 23.09
C GLU A 107 -10.16 1.72 23.79
N LEU A 108 -9.45 2.61 23.10
CA LEU A 108 -8.23 3.26 23.59
C LEU A 108 -8.47 4.58 24.35
N GLY A 109 -9.70 5.09 24.38
CA GLY A 109 -10.04 6.36 25.05
C GLY A 109 -9.54 7.62 24.33
N LEU A 110 -9.41 7.58 22.99
CA LEU A 110 -8.87 8.65 22.12
C LEU A 110 -9.94 9.49 21.39
#